data_AF-A0A221W260-F1
#
_entry.id   AF-A0A221W260-F1
#
_cell.length_a   1.000
_cell.length_b   1.000
_cell.length_c   1.000
_cell.angle_alpha   90.00
_cell.angle_beta   90.00
_cell.angle_gamma   90.00
#
_symmetry.space_group_name_H-M   'P 1'
#
loop_
_entity.id
_entity.type
_entity.pdbx_description
1 polymer ?
#
loop_
_entity_poly.entity_id
_entity_poly.type
_entity_poly.pdbx_seq_one_letter_code
_entity_poly.pdbx_strand_id
1 'polypeptide(L)'
;MTPGDLTTMKSFALLRDLVLLAARLGLGIVMIAHGWQKFSEWGIDGTAASFEGMGIPLPGLAAWFAALVEFGGGIALVVGLAVPIVGVLVAANMAGAWLFVHTGNGIFVSEGGFELVLVIIVGALLLAVHGAGAFSIDRFLAPLVTRAGRNRVPADA
;
A
#
# COMPACT_ATOMS: atom_id res chain seq x y z
N MET A 1 -2.44 37.67 -3.23
CA MET A 1 -3.09 36.50 -2.59
C MET A 1 -3.74 36.98 -1.31
N THR A 2 -5.03 36.74 -1.14
CA THR A 2 -5.81 37.24 0.00
C THR A 2 -5.73 36.27 1.19
N PRO A 3 -6.04 36.70 2.43
CA PRO A 3 -6.16 35.80 3.58
C PRO A 3 -7.18 34.66 3.35
N GLY A 4 -8.21 34.90 2.53
CA GLY A 4 -9.18 33.88 2.12
C GLY A 4 -8.55 32.75 1.31
N ASP A 5 -7.69 33.08 0.34
CA ASP A 5 -7.02 32.09 -0.52
C ASP A 5 -6.12 31.15 0.28
N LEU A 6 -5.39 31.70 1.26
CA LEU A 6 -4.49 30.93 2.14
C LEU A 6 -5.24 29.95 3.04
N THR A 7 -6.43 30.33 3.49
CA THR A 7 -7.26 29.50 4.37
C THR A 7 -7.83 28.32 3.58
N THR A 8 -8.36 28.57 2.38
CA THR A 8 -8.88 27.54 1.48
C THR A 8 -7.82 26.51 1.09
N MET A 9 -6.61 26.96 0.74
CA MET A 9 -5.51 26.04 0.39
C MET A 9 -5.09 25.14 1.55
N LYS A 10 -5.04 25.67 2.78
CA LYS A 10 -4.70 24.88 3.97
C LYS A 10 -5.77 23.83 4.28
N SER A 11 -7.05 24.21 4.17
CA SER A 11 -8.16 23.29 4.35
C SER A 11 -8.13 22.15 3.34
N PHE A 12 -7.88 22.46 2.06
CA PHE A 12 -7.76 21.43 1.03
C PHE A 12 -6.56 20.49 1.27
N ALA A 13 -5.41 21.02 1.67
CA ALA A 13 -4.24 20.20 2.00
C ALA A 13 -4.50 19.27 3.19
N LEU A 14 -5.15 19.77 4.24
CA LEU A 14 -5.52 18.97 5.41
C LEU A 14 -6.50 17.84 5.03
N LEU A 15 -7.56 18.16 4.26
CA LEU A 15 -8.52 17.16 3.81
C LEU A 15 -7.85 16.06 2.99
N ARG A 16 -6.98 16.43 2.05
CA ARG A 16 -6.18 15.46 1.28
C ARG A 16 -5.36 14.56 2.21
N ASP A 17 -4.64 15.14 3.17
CA ASP A 17 -3.77 14.38 4.07
C ASP A 17 -4.56 13.45 5.01
N LEU A 18 -5.76 13.85 5.43
CA LEU A 18 -6.68 13.00 6.18
C LEU A 18 -7.22 11.84 5.33
N VAL A 19 -7.55 12.08 4.06
CA VAL A 19 -8.00 11.01 3.14
C VAL A 19 -6.88 10.01 2.88
N LEU A 20 -5.64 10.47 2.68
CA LEU A 20 -4.48 9.58 2.52
C LEU A 20 -4.23 8.75 3.78
N LEU A 21 -4.36 9.35 4.96
CA LEU A 21 -4.26 8.62 6.22
C LEU A 21 -5.36 7.55 6.31
N ALA A 22 -6.62 7.92 6.04
CA ALA A 22 -7.73 6.97 6.07
C ALA A 22 -7.53 5.80 5.08
N ALA A 23 -7.08 6.09 3.85
CA ALA A 23 -6.77 5.07 2.85
C ALA A 23 -5.66 4.13 3.33
N ARG A 24 -4.59 4.67 3.93
CA ARG A 24 -3.50 3.88 4.50
C ARG A 24 -3.95 3.00 5.65
N LEU A 25 -4.77 3.52 6.56
CA LEU A 25 -5.30 2.75 7.69
C LEU A 25 -6.22 1.63 7.20
N GLY A 26 -7.18 1.94 6.33
CA GLY A 26 -8.13 0.95 5.82
C GLY A 26 -7.43 -0.18 5.07
N LEU A 27 -6.58 0.16 4.10
CA LEU A 27 -5.82 -0.85 3.35
C LEU A 27 -4.85 -1.60 4.27
N GLY A 28 -4.10 -0.87 5.11
CA GLY A 28 -3.12 -1.46 6.01
C GLY A 28 -3.73 -2.47 6.97
N ILE A 29 -4.89 -2.19 7.57
CA ILE A 29 -5.60 -3.11 8.48
C ILE A 29 -6.01 -4.39 7.75
N VAL A 30 -6.57 -4.27 6.54
CA VAL A 30 -6.97 -5.44 5.73
C VAL A 30 -5.75 -6.30 5.40
N MET A 31 -4.66 -5.68 4.96
CA MET A 31 -3.42 -6.39 4.63
C MET A 31 -2.80 -7.05 5.88
N ILE A 32 -2.80 -6.38 7.04
CA ILE A 32 -2.33 -6.96 8.30
C ILE A 32 -3.14 -8.20 8.66
N ALA A 33 -4.47 -8.14 8.55
CA ALA A 33 -5.33 -9.27 8.87
C ALA A 33 -4.99 -10.49 7.99
N HIS A 34 -4.94 -10.32 6.67
CA HIS A 34 -4.60 -11.40 5.75
C HIS A 34 -3.17 -11.95 5.94
N GLY A 35 -2.20 -11.07 6.18
CA GLY A 35 -0.82 -11.47 6.43
C GLY A 35 -0.67 -12.21 7.77
N TRP A 36 -1.43 -11.80 8.79
CA TRP A 36 -1.41 -12.46 10.09
C TRP A 36 -1.92 -13.90 10.01
N GLN A 37 -2.95 -14.17 9.21
CA GLN A 37 -3.45 -15.54 8.99
C GLN A 37 -2.34 -16.45 8.41
N LYS A 38 -1.55 -15.92 7.48
CA LYS A 38 -0.42 -16.65 6.85
C LYS A 38 0.69 -16.99 7.85
N PHE A 39 0.86 -16.21 8.91
CA PHE A 39 1.85 -16.51 9.96
C PHE A 39 1.29 -17.37 11.10
N SER A 40 0.06 -17.10 11.53
CA SER A 40 -0.48 -17.63 12.79
C SER A 40 -1.47 -18.77 12.62
N GLU A 41 -2.40 -18.66 11.66
CA GLU A 41 -3.48 -19.62 11.48
C GLU A 41 -3.06 -20.77 10.58
N TRP A 42 -2.46 -20.47 9.43
CA TRP A 42 -2.05 -21.47 8.45
C TRP A 42 -0.57 -21.84 8.59
N GLY A 43 0.23 -20.92 9.12
CA GLY A 43 1.68 -20.97 8.99
C GLY A 43 2.13 -20.83 7.53
N ILE A 44 3.43 -20.58 7.35
CA ILE A 44 3.98 -20.41 6.00
C ILE A 44 3.90 -21.71 5.19
N ASP A 45 4.14 -22.86 5.82
CA ASP A 45 4.07 -24.16 5.14
C ASP A 45 2.64 -24.49 4.69
N GLY A 46 1.63 -24.20 5.51
CA GLY A 46 0.23 -24.38 5.13
C GLY A 46 -0.19 -23.41 4.01
N THR A 47 0.28 -22.17 4.06
CA THR A 47 0.08 -21.19 2.98
C THR A 47 0.73 -21.67 1.67
N ALA A 48 1.95 -22.20 1.73
CA ALA A 48 2.67 -22.73 0.58
C ALA A 48 1.94 -23.94 -0.03
N ALA A 49 1.47 -24.87 0.81
CA ALA A 49 0.67 -26.02 0.34
C ALA A 49 -0.64 -25.58 -0.34
N SER A 50 -1.31 -24.56 0.21
CA SER A 50 -2.50 -23.96 -0.40
C SER A 50 -2.18 -23.34 -1.77
N PHE A 51 -1.09 -22.58 -1.84
CA PHE A 51 -0.61 -21.96 -3.09
C PHE A 51 -0.20 -22.98 -4.15
N GLU A 52 0.39 -24.10 -3.75
CA GLU A 52 0.68 -25.23 -4.63
C GLU A 52 -0.62 -25.80 -5.24
N GLY A 53 -1.65 -26.00 -4.42
CA GLY A 53 -2.97 -26.45 -4.87
C GLY A 53 -3.67 -25.47 -5.83
N MET A 54 -3.33 -24.17 -5.75
CA MET A 54 -3.81 -23.12 -6.66
C MET A 54 -2.94 -22.98 -7.92
N GLY A 55 -1.86 -23.74 -8.06
CA GLY A 55 -0.95 -23.66 -9.20
C GLY A 55 -0.04 -22.42 -9.21
N ILE A 56 0.16 -21.78 -8.05
CA ILE A 56 1.06 -20.63 -7.94
C ILE A 56 2.53 -21.10 -8.06
N PRO A 57 3.34 -20.50 -8.96
CA PRO A 57 4.73 -20.91 -9.14
C PRO A 57 5.58 -20.58 -7.90
N LEU A 58 6.55 -21.45 -7.60
CA LEU A 58 7.44 -21.34 -6.44
C LEU A 58 6.66 -21.10 -5.13
N PRO A 59 5.74 -22.01 -4.76
CA PRO A 59 4.74 -21.76 -3.73
C PRO A 59 5.32 -21.36 -2.36
N GLY A 60 6.46 -21.93 -1.98
CA GLY A 60 7.16 -21.54 -0.74
C GLY A 60 7.67 -20.08 -0.77
N LEU A 61 8.25 -19.64 -1.88
CA LEU A 61 8.71 -18.26 -2.04
C LEU A 61 7.53 -17.29 -2.13
N ALA A 62 6.49 -17.67 -2.87
CA ALA A 62 5.28 -16.88 -3.00
C ALA A 62 4.55 -16.73 -1.65
N ALA A 63 4.50 -17.78 -0.82
CA ALA A 63 3.91 -17.73 0.51
C ALA A 63 4.66 -16.75 1.43
N TRP A 64 5.99 -16.80 1.45
CA TRP A 64 6.80 -15.84 2.19
C TRP A 64 6.63 -14.40 1.69
N PHE A 65 6.66 -14.22 0.37
CA PHE A 65 6.44 -12.91 -0.23
C PHE A 65 5.07 -12.33 0.17
N ALA A 66 4.00 -13.12 -0.01
CA ALA A 66 2.64 -12.69 0.33
C ALA A 66 2.52 -12.38 1.83
N ALA A 67 3.01 -13.26 2.72
CA ALA A 67 2.93 -13.04 4.15
C ALA A 67 3.69 -11.77 4.60
N LEU A 68 4.90 -11.54 4.09
CA LEU A 68 5.72 -10.37 4.44
C LEU A 68 5.14 -9.07 3.86
N VAL A 69 4.68 -9.07 2.61
CA VAL A 69 4.08 -7.90 1.98
C VAL A 69 2.75 -7.55 2.62
N GLU A 70 1.92 -8.55 2.92
CA GLU A 70 0.63 -8.30 3.56
C GLU A 70 0.78 -7.82 4.99
N PHE A 71 1.53 -8.57 5.81
CA PHE A 71 1.68 -8.22 7.22
C PHE A 71 2.59 -7.01 7.42
N GLY A 72 3.83 -7.12 6.94
CA GLY A 72 4.84 -6.07 7.09
C GLY A 72 4.50 -4.82 6.28
N GLY A 73 4.05 -4.99 5.03
CA GLY A 73 3.59 -3.87 4.21
C GLY A 73 2.32 -3.23 4.77
N GLY A 74 1.39 -4.01 5.31
CA GLY A 74 0.21 -3.47 6.00
C GLY A 74 0.57 -2.58 7.20
N ILE A 75 1.51 -3.03 8.05
CA ILE A 75 2.06 -2.22 9.15
C ILE A 75 2.72 -0.95 8.60
N ALA A 76 3.54 -1.08 7.57
CA ALA A 76 4.24 0.04 6.95
C ALA A 76 3.25 1.09 6.38
N LEU A 77 2.13 0.66 5.77
CA LEU A 77 1.08 1.58 5.34
C LEU A 77 0.45 2.32 6.52
N VAL A 78 0.07 1.60 7.59
CA VAL A 78 -0.53 2.19 8.79
C VAL A 78 0.34 3.31 9.36
N VAL A 79 1.64 3.05 9.55
CA VAL A 79 2.56 4.06 10.10
C VAL A 79 3.04 5.08 9.05
N GLY A 80 2.79 4.81 7.77
CA GLY A 80 3.21 5.67 6.66
C GLY A 80 4.72 5.63 6.43
N LEU A 81 5.28 4.42 6.31
CA LEU A 81 6.69 4.15 6.03
C LEU A 81 6.85 3.57 4.63
N ALA A 82 7.75 4.16 3.84
CA ALA A 82 8.07 3.80 2.47
C ALA A 82 6.83 3.61 1.57
N VAL A 83 5.80 4.46 1.75
CA VAL A 83 4.47 4.24 1.16
C VAL A 83 4.50 4.06 -0.37
N PRO A 84 5.31 4.82 -1.14
CA PRO A 84 5.45 4.57 -2.57
C PRO A 84 5.85 3.13 -2.93
N ILE A 85 6.86 2.60 -2.23
CA ILE A 85 7.41 1.27 -2.48
C ILE A 85 6.43 0.20 -2.00
N VAL A 86 5.90 0.37 -0.79
CA VAL A 86 4.94 -0.58 -0.20
C VAL A 86 3.67 -0.66 -1.04
N GLY A 87 3.17 0.46 -1.57
CA GLY A 87 2.01 0.49 -2.47
C GLY A 87 2.22 -0.35 -3.73
N VAL A 88 3.40 -0.29 -4.35
CA VAL A 88 3.74 -1.14 -5.51
C VAL A 88 3.78 -2.62 -5.12
N LEU A 89 4.40 -2.96 -3.99
CA LEU A 89 4.50 -4.34 -3.52
C LEU A 89 3.12 -4.93 -3.21
N VAL A 90 2.26 -4.18 -2.52
CA VAL A 90 0.88 -4.57 -2.24
C VAL A 90 0.09 -4.78 -3.53
N ALA A 91 0.19 -3.84 -4.49
CA ALA A 91 -0.48 -3.98 -5.78
C ALA A 91 0.00 -5.21 -6.55
N ALA A 92 1.31 -5.49 -6.56
CA ALA A 92 1.88 -6.67 -7.20
C ALA A 92 1.41 -7.98 -6.54
N ASN A 93 1.40 -8.03 -5.20
CA ASN A 93 0.89 -9.20 -4.46
C ASN A 93 -0.58 -9.47 -4.78
N MET A 94 -1.40 -8.43 -4.80
CA MET A 94 -2.83 -8.53 -5.11
C MET A 94 -3.09 -8.85 -6.58
N ALA A 95 -2.24 -8.37 -7.51
CA ALA A 95 -2.32 -8.78 -8.92
C ALA A 95 -2.06 -10.29 -9.08
N GLY A 96 -1.13 -10.86 -8.30
CA GLY A 96 -0.94 -12.30 -8.21
C GLY A 96 -2.20 -13.01 -7.70
N ALA A 97 -2.77 -12.54 -6.58
CA ALA A 97 -4.03 -13.09 -6.05
C ALA A 97 -5.16 -13.08 -7.10
N TRP A 98 -5.31 -11.98 -7.84
CA TRP A 98 -6.28 -11.90 -8.92
C TRP A 98 -6.04 -12.95 -10.01
N LEU A 99 -4.81 -13.03 -10.52
CA LEU A 99 -4.46 -13.90 -11.64
C LEU A 99 -4.63 -15.38 -11.31
N PHE A 100 -4.23 -15.80 -10.10
CA PHE A 100 -4.19 -17.21 -9.74
C PHE A 100 -5.44 -17.70 -9.00
N VAL A 101 -6.18 -16.83 -8.31
CA VAL A 101 -7.26 -17.25 -7.40
C VAL A 101 -8.63 -16.74 -7.84
N HIS A 102 -8.72 -15.51 -8.36
CA HIS A 102 -10.01 -14.85 -8.62
C HIS A 102 -10.37 -14.72 -10.10
N THR A 103 -9.49 -15.16 -11.02
CA THR A 103 -9.76 -15.09 -12.45
C THR A 103 -10.90 -16.04 -12.82
N GLY A 104 -11.94 -15.52 -13.48
CA GLY A 104 -13.11 -16.29 -13.90
C GLY A 104 -14.28 -16.32 -12.91
N ASN A 105 -14.10 -15.84 -11.67
CA ASN A 105 -15.12 -15.90 -10.61
C ASN A 105 -16.07 -14.68 -10.59
N GLY A 106 -16.08 -13.85 -11.63
CA GLY A 106 -16.88 -12.61 -11.64
C GLY A 106 -16.40 -11.57 -10.63
N ILE A 107 -17.25 -10.59 -10.32
CA ILE A 107 -16.88 -9.43 -9.48
C ILE A 107 -17.08 -9.73 -7.99
N PHE A 108 -18.20 -10.33 -7.61
CA PHE A 108 -18.67 -10.35 -6.22
C PHE A 108 -17.86 -11.28 -5.32
N VAL A 109 -17.42 -10.78 -4.16
CA VAL A 109 -16.61 -11.54 -3.20
C VAL A 109 -17.34 -12.77 -2.64
N SER A 110 -18.67 -12.71 -2.55
CA SER A 110 -19.52 -13.83 -2.13
C SER A 110 -19.43 -15.04 -3.06
N GLU A 111 -19.03 -14.81 -4.31
CA GLU A 111 -18.84 -15.84 -5.34
C GLU A 111 -17.34 -16.16 -5.55
N GLY A 112 -16.46 -15.62 -4.69
CA GLY A 112 -15.01 -15.71 -4.87
C GLY A 112 -14.46 -14.75 -5.93
N GLY A 113 -15.23 -13.73 -6.32
CA GLY A 113 -14.87 -12.71 -7.29
C GLY A 113 -13.76 -11.75 -6.84
N PHE A 114 -13.35 -10.86 -7.74
CA PHE A 114 -12.14 -10.06 -7.59
C PHE A 114 -12.34 -8.62 -7.05
N GLU A 115 -13.55 -8.23 -6.63
CA GLU A 115 -13.84 -6.84 -6.24
C GLU A 115 -12.92 -6.29 -5.14
N LEU A 116 -12.70 -7.07 -4.06
CA LEU A 116 -11.82 -6.66 -2.97
C LEU A 116 -10.38 -6.50 -3.45
N VAL A 117 -9.91 -7.47 -4.24
CA VAL A 117 -8.56 -7.47 -4.81
C VAL A 117 -8.34 -6.25 -5.69
N LEU A 118 -9.31 -5.91 -6.55
CA LEU A 118 -9.26 -4.72 -7.40
C LEU A 118 -9.19 -3.43 -6.57
N VAL A 119 -10.04 -3.30 -5.55
CA VAL A 119 -10.06 -2.12 -4.68
C VAL A 119 -8.71 -1.93 -3.98
N ILE A 120 -8.11 -3.02 -3.49
CA ILE A 120 -6.79 -2.97 -2.85
C ILE A 120 -5.72 -2.57 -3.87
N ILE A 121 -5.71 -3.15 -5.08
CA ILE A 121 -4.75 -2.79 -6.14
C ILE A 121 -4.83 -1.29 -6.44
N VAL A 122 -6.03 -0.78 -6.75
CA VAL A 122 -6.19 0.62 -7.15
C VAL A 122 -5.84 1.56 -6.01
N GLY A 123 -6.27 1.25 -4.78
CA GLY A 123 -5.94 2.05 -3.60
C GLY A 123 -4.43 2.05 -3.29
N ALA A 124 -3.77 0.90 -3.42
CA ALA A 124 -2.33 0.78 -3.23
C ALA A 124 -1.53 1.51 -4.30
N LEU A 125 -1.96 1.48 -5.56
CA LEU A 125 -1.33 2.26 -6.65
C LEU A 125 -1.55 3.76 -6.48
N LEU A 126 -2.73 4.18 -6.00
CA LEU A 126 -2.97 5.58 -5.65
C LEU A 126 -1.98 6.05 -4.58
N LEU A 127 -1.79 5.27 -3.52
CA LEU A 127 -0.81 5.55 -2.48
C LEU A 127 0.64 5.47 -3.01
N ALA A 128 0.90 4.56 -3.95
CA ALA A 128 2.22 4.42 -4.57
C ALA A 128 2.65 5.70 -5.30
N VAL A 129 1.72 6.31 -6.04
CA VAL A 129 1.94 7.52 -6.84
C VAL A 129 1.88 8.79 -5.99
N HIS A 130 0.93 8.87 -5.06
CA HIS A 130 0.69 10.09 -4.29
C HIS A 130 1.63 10.21 -3.07
N GLY A 131 2.03 9.09 -2.47
CA GLY A 131 2.83 9.03 -1.26
C GLY A 131 2.01 9.11 0.03
N ALA A 132 2.72 9.27 1.16
CA ALA A 132 2.20 8.98 2.49
C ALA A 132 1.30 10.07 3.13
N GLY A 133 1.33 11.30 2.61
CA GLY A 133 0.69 12.47 3.22
C GLY A 133 1.40 12.95 4.50
N ALA A 134 0.89 14.02 5.13
CA ALA A 134 1.54 14.69 6.27
C ALA A 134 1.57 13.88 7.59
N PHE A 135 0.67 12.91 7.75
CA PHE A 135 0.54 12.04 8.93
C PHE A 135 1.31 10.73 8.76
N SER A 136 2.59 10.81 8.40
CA SER A 136 3.41 9.64 8.06
C SER A 136 4.80 9.72 8.66
N ILE A 137 5.45 8.57 8.88
CA ILE A 137 6.87 8.53 9.29
C ILE A 137 7.79 8.98 8.15
N ASP A 138 7.40 8.77 6.89
CA ASP A 138 8.15 9.20 5.70
C ASP A 138 8.54 10.67 5.74
N ARG A 139 7.72 11.53 6.36
CA ARG A 139 8.01 12.96 6.52
C ARG A 139 9.31 13.23 7.29
N PHE A 140 9.70 12.33 8.19
CA PHE A 140 10.93 12.44 9.00
C PHE A 140 12.14 11.86 8.28
N LEU A 141 11.93 11.01 7.27
CA LEU A 141 12.98 10.40 6.45
C LEU A 141 13.27 11.23 5.19
N ALA A 142 12.32 12.04 4.74
CA ALA A 142 12.42 12.94 3.60
C ALA A 142 13.43 14.13 3.69
N PRO A 143 14.03 14.56 4.83
CA PRO A 143 14.93 15.72 4.82
C PRO A 143 16.25 15.54 4.05
N LEU A 144 16.60 14.33 3.61
CA LEU A 144 17.93 14.03 3.06
C LEU A 144 18.02 14.11 1.52
N VAL A 145 16.91 14.08 0.78
CA VAL A 145 16.95 14.08 -0.69
C VAL A 145 16.66 15.46 -1.29
N THR A 146 15.85 16.30 -0.62
CA THR A 146 15.40 17.58 -1.19
C THR A 146 16.26 18.80 -0.85
N ARG A 147 17.31 18.65 -0.02
CA ARG A 147 18.24 19.77 0.28
C ARG A 147 19.33 19.97 -0.77
N ALA A 148 19.60 18.98 -1.61
CA ALA A 148 20.68 19.07 -2.61
C ALA A 148 20.38 20.00 -3.80
N GLY A 149 19.10 20.33 -4.05
CA GLY A 149 18.70 21.14 -5.22
C GLY A 149 18.42 22.61 -4.96
N ARG A 150 18.44 23.08 -3.69
CA ARG A 150 17.95 24.42 -3.33
C ARG A 150 19.06 25.45 -3.03
N ASN A 151 20.32 25.11 -3.30
CA ASN A 151 21.48 25.96 -3.00
C ASN A 151 22.31 26.35 -4.24
N ARG A 152 21.70 26.53 -5.41
CA ARG A 152 22.40 27.09 -6.59
C ARG A 152 21.53 28.02 -7.41
N VAL A 153 21.18 29.17 -6.84
CA VAL A 153 21.05 30.41 -7.63
C VAL A 153 21.60 31.54 -6.75
N PRO A 154 22.87 31.95 -6.91
CA PRO A 154 23.33 33.25 -6.44
C PRO A 154 22.45 34.33 -7.07
N ALA A 155 22.02 35.30 -6.27
CA ALA A 155 21.10 36.35 -6.70
C ALA A 155 21.80 37.48 -7.50
N ASP A 156 22.91 37.17 -8.14
CA ASP A 156 23.82 38.10 -8.80
C ASP A 156 24.61 37.42 -9.94
N ALA A 157 24.01 37.36 -11.13
CA ALA A 157 24.72 37.19 -12.40
C ALA A 157 23.93 37.87 -13.53
#